data_AF-A0A097ARG6-F1
#
_entry.id   AF-A0A097ARG6-F1
#
_cell.length_a   1.000
_cell.length_b   1.000
_cell.length_c   1.000
_cell.angle_alpha   90.00
_cell.angle_beta   90.00
_cell.angle_gamma   90.00
#
_symmetry.space_group_name_H-M   'P 1'
#
loop_
_entity.id
_entity.type
_entity.pdbx_description
1 polymer ?
#
loop_
_entity_poly.entity_id
_entity_poly.type
_entity_poly.pdbx_seq_one_letter_code
_entity_poly.pdbx_strand_id
1 'polypeptide(L)'
;MIAREDKPFGFISMKVENNNAIITNLAILPQYQNKGFENLMVRVMLNHAIDMGLENAYVNLPFYKDFFYELGFREKGDFLAVKLKEFFRE
;
A
#
# COMPACT_ATOMS: atom_id res chain seq x y z
N MET A 1 -11.40 14.45 -2.71
CA MET A 1 -10.85 14.29 -4.08
C MET A 1 -11.92 13.59 -4.90
N ILE A 2 -12.42 14.21 -5.98
CA ILE A 2 -13.42 13.61 -6.87
C ILE A 2 -12.65 13.07 -8.07
N ALA A 3 -12.63 11.75 -8.26
CA ALA A 3 -12.07 11.14 -9.47
C ALA A 3 -12.90 11.60 -10.68
N ARG A 4 -12.25 12.19 -11.68
CA ARG A 4 -12.89 12.68 -12.92
C ARG A 4 -12.75 11.71 -14.09
N GLU A 5 -12.06 10.58 -13.91
CA GLU A 5 -12.01 9.50 -14.90
C GLU A 5 -12.99 8.40 -14.49
N ASP A 6 -14.01 8.16 -15.31
CA ASP A 6 -15.04 7.13 -15.09
C ASP A 6 -14.50 5.69 -15.24
N LYS A 7 -13.23 5.52 -15.65
CA LYS A 7 -12.59 4.22 -15.85
C LYS A 7 -11.59 3.93 -14.74
N PRO A 8 -11.72 2.79 -14.02
CA PRO A 8 -10.71 2.38 -13.05
C PRO A 8 -9.38 2.13 -13.76
N PHE A 9 -8.30 2.73 -13.24
CA PHE A 9 -6.95 2.60 -13.78
C PHE A 9 -6.08 1.57 -13.05
N GLY A 10 -6.58 1.00 -11.96
CA GLY A 10 -5.89 0.02 -11.13
C GLY A 10 -6.73 -0.41 -9.94
N PHE A 11 -6.21 -1.36 -9.16
CA PHE A 11 -6.80 -1.76 -7.88
C PHE A 11 -5.72 -2.12 -6.86
N ILE A 12 -6.09 -2.00 -5.59
CA ILE A 12 -5.30 -2.42 -4.44
C ILE A 12 -6.24 -3.05 -3.42
N SER A 13 -5.79 -4.05 -2.69
CA SER A 13 -6.60 -4.69 -1.65
C SER A 13 -5.82 -4.93 -0.36
N MET A 14 -6.56 -4.90 0.73
CA MET A 14 -6.08 -5.16 2.08
C MET A 14 -6.95 -6.22 2.76
N LYS A 15 -6.30 -7.19 3.41
CA LYS A 15 -6.89 -8.08 4.42
C LYS A 15 -6.54 -7.55 5.80
N VAL A 16 -7.46 -7.60 6.76
CA VAL A 16 -7.18 -7.30 8.16
C VAL A 16 -7.03 -8.60 8.94
N GLU A 17 -5.93 -8.75 9.68
CA GLU A 17 -5.64 -9.95 10.45
C GLU A 17 -4.77 -9.60 11.68
N ASN A 18 -5.16 -10.10 12.85
CA ASN A 18 -4.43 -9.87 14.12
C ASN A 18 -4.09 -8.39 14.38
N ASN A 19 -5.04 -7.47 14.12
CA ASN A 19 -4.86 -6.02 14.23
C ASN A 19 -3.82 -5.40 13.26
N ASN A 20 -3.54 -6.08 12.15
CA ASN A 20 -2.63 -5.60 11.12
C ASN A 20 -3.31 -5.54 9.76
N ALA A 21 -2.83 -4.62 8.92
CA ALA A 21 -3.17 -4.55 7.51
C ALA A 21 -2.23 -5.46 6.70
N ILE A 22 -2.78 -6.29 5.82
CA ILE A 22 -2.01 -7.13 4.89
C ILE A 22 -2.41 -6.74 3.48
N ILE A 23 -1.50 -6.12 2.74
CA ILE A 23 -1.66 -5.77 1.33
C ILE A 23 -1.52 -7.06 0.50
N THR A 24 -2.56 -7.41 -0.25
CA THR A 24 -2.63 -8.70 -0.97
C THR A 24 -2.61 -8.58 -2.47
N ASN A 25 -3.07 -7.46 -3.04
CA ASN A 25 -3.04 -7.22 -4.48
C ASN A 25 -2.71 -5.77 -4.76
N LEU A 26 -1.93 -5.53 -5.81
CA LEU A 26 -1.65 -4.22 -6.39
C LEU A 26 -1.48 -4.39 -7.90
N ALA A 27 -2.31 -3.71 -8.67
CA ALA A 27 -2.17 -3.68 -10.12
C ALA A 27 -2.59 -2.33 -10.67
N ILE A 28 -1.81 -1.83 -11.63
CA ILE A 28 -2.07 -0.60 -12.38
C ILE A 28 -1.97 -0.91 -13.87
N LEU A 29 -2.93 -0.40 -14.65
CA LEU A 29 -2.92 -0.52 -16.10
C LEU A 29 -1.64 0.08 -16.68
N PRO A 30 -1.01 -0.56 -17.70
CA PRO A 30 0.30 -0.13 -18.21
C PRO A 30 0.41 1.37 -18.55
N GLN A 31 -0.64 1.96 -19.14
CA GLN A 31 -0.62 3.39 -19.49
C GLN A 31 -0.61 4.36 -18.29
N TYR A 32 -0.80 3.87 -17.07
CA TYR A 32 -0.78 4.66 -15.82
C TYR A 32 0.44 4.35 -14.94
N GLN A 33 1.27 3.36 -15.28
CA GLN A 33 2.45 3.02 -14.48
C GLN A 33 3.49 4.14 -14.48
N ASN A 34 4.32 4.19 -13.43
CA ASN A 34 5.42 5.16 -13.28
C ASN A 34 4.99 6.63 -13.26
N LYS A 35 3.71 6.89 -12.94
CA LYS A 35 3.15 8.24 -12.80
C LYS A 35 2.86 8.61 -11.33
N GLY A 36 3.29 7.75 -10.39
CA GLY A 36 3.08 7.93 -8.96
C GLY A 36 1.74 7.42 -8.44
N PHE A 37 0.93 6.77 -9.28
CA PHE A 37 -0.37 6.22 -8.86
C PHE A 37 -0.21 5.05 -7.89
N GLU A 38 0.85 4.23 -8.03
CA GLU A 38 1.18 3.14 -7.11
C GLU A 38 1.37 3.69 -5.68
N ASN A 39 2.19 4.74 -5.55
CA ASN A 39 2.45 5.42 -4.29
C ASN A 39 1.16 6.01 -3.70
N LEU A 40 0.36 6.70 -4.53
CA LEU A 40 -0.93 7.25 -4.10
C LEU A 40 -1.86 6.16 -3.55
N MET A 41 -2.02 5.05 -4.28
CA MET A 41 -2.91 3.96 -3.89
C MET A 41 -2.45 3.31 -2.58
N VAL A 42 -1.15 3.06 -2.42
CA VAL A 42 -0.60 2.54 -1.15
C VAL A 42 -0.85 3.53 -0.02
N ARG A 43 -0.53 4.81 -0.18
CA ARG A 43 -0.72 5.83 0.86
C ARG A 43 -2.17 5.97 1.29
N VAL A 44 -3.12 5.97 0.34
CA VAL A 44 -4.56 5.99 0.65
C VAL A 44 -4.95 4.77 1.47
N MET A 45 -4.45 3.59 1.12
CA MET A 45 -4.76 2.38 1.86
C MET A 45 -4.12 2.33 3.25
N LEU A 46 -2.89 2.85 3.41
CA LEU A 46 -2.24 2.96 4.72
C LEU A 46 -2.93 3.99 5.62
N ASN A 47 -3.38 5.11 5.07
CA ASN A 47 -4.23 6.06 5.80
C ASN A 47 -5.53 5.39 6.27
N HIS A 48 -6.20 4.64 5.38
CA HIS A 48 -7.39 3.91 5.77
C HIS A 48 -7.12 2.87 6.88
N ALA A 49 -5.98 2.19 6.84
CA ALA A 49 -5.56 1.28 7.90
C ALA A 49 -5.35 2.00 9.26
N ILE A 50 -4.83 3.23 9.25
CA ILE A 50 -4.69 4.07 10.45
C ILE A 50 -6.07 4.46 11.00
N ASP A 51 -6.98 4.88 10.12
CA ASP A 51 -8.34 5.26 10.51
C ASP A 51 -9.10 4.08 11.14
N MET A 52 -8.76 2.85 10.75
CA MET A 52 -9.26 1.62 11.35
C MET A 52 -8.60 1.25 12.70
N GLY A 53 -7.57 1.99 13.13
CA GLY A 53 -6.83 1.73 14.37
C GLY A 53 -5.78 0.63 14.27
N LEU A 54 -5.39 0.22 13.06
CA LEU A 54 -4.36 -0.80 12.85
C LEU A 54 -2.96 -0.23 13.17
N GLU A 55 -2.05 -1.10 13.60
CA GLU A 55 -0.71 -0.66 14.02
C GLU A 55 0.36 -0.81 12.93
N ASN A 56 0.27 -1.90 12.17
CA ASN A 56 1.27 -2.27 11.17
C ASN A 56 0.60 -2.60 9.84
N ALA A 57 1.33 -2.36 8.76
CA ALA A 57 1.02 -2.88 7.45
C ALA A 57 2.10 -3.87 6.99
N TYR A 58 1.67 -4.94 6.36
CA TYR A 58 2.50 -5.99 5.79
C TYR A 58 2.19 -6.17 4.32
N VAL A 59 3.18 -6.60 3.55
CA VAL A 59 3.01 -6.96 2.15
C VAL A 59 3.92 -8.13 1.79
N ASN A 60 3.39 -9.06 1.01
CA ASN A 60 4.18 -10.12 0.38
C ASN A 60 3.87 -10.15 -1.11
N LEU A 61 4.43 -9.16 -1.82
CA LEU A 61 4.29 -8.98 -3.27
C LEU A 61 5.69 -8.89 -3.88
N PRO A 62 6.31 -10.03 -4.25
CA PRO A 62 7.69 -10.05 -4.73
C PRO A 62 7.96 -9.13 -5.92
N PHE A 63 7.01 -9.01 -6.84
CA PHE A 63 7.12 -8.13 -8.03
C PHE A 63 7.23 -6.63 -7.67
N TYR A 64 6.71 -6.24 -6.51
CA TYR A 64 6.74 -4.85 -6.03
C TYR A 64 7.74 -4.64 -4.89
N LYS A 65 8.63 -5.62 -4.63
CA LYS A 65 9.55 -5.59 -3.48
C LYS A 65 10.35 -4.29 -3.42
N ASP A 66 10.98 -3.89 -4.52
CA ASP A 66 11.81 -2.68 -4.60
C ASP A 66 11.00 -1.40 -4.34
N PHE A 67 9.82 -1.30 -4.95
CA PHE A 67 8.88 -0.20 -4.72
C PHE A 67 8.48 -0.06 -3.25
N PHE A 68 8.19 -1.17 -2.55
CA PHE A 68 7.85 -1.11 -1.13
C PHE A 68 9.05 -0.75 -0.24
N TYR A 69 10.28 -1.13 -0.60
CA TYR A 69 11.47 -0.65 0.11
C TYR A 69 11.67 0.85 -0.01
N GLU A 70 11.51 1.39 -1.23
CA GLU A 70 11.59 2.82 -1.50
C GLU A 70 10.53 3.59 -0.70
N LEU A 71 9.35 2.99 -0.50
CA LEU A 71 8.31 3.54 0.37
C LEU A 71 8.61 3.45 1.87
N GLY A 72 9.68 2.77 2.29
CA GLY A 72 10.06 2.66 3.70
C GLY A 72 9.66 1.36 4.38
N PHE A 73 9.09 0.38 3.66
CA PHE A 73 8.87 -0.96 4.22
C PHE A 73 10.22 -1.68 4.39
N ARG A 74 10.28 -2.60 5.37
CA ARG A 74 11.49 -3.37 5.71
C ARG A 74 11.15 -4.83 5.89
N GLU A 75 12.12 -5.72 5.67
CA GLU A 75 11.90 -7.17 5.82
C GLU A 75 11.52 -7.55 7.25
N LYS A 76 10.55 -8.46 7.36
CA LYS A 76 10.13 -9.11 8.60
C LYS A 76 9.60 -10.50 8.26
N GLY A 77 10.50 -11.49 8.29
CA GLY A 77 10.20 -12.84 7.80
C GLY A 77 9.90 -12.82 6.30
N ASP A 78 8.84 -13.51 5.89
CA ASP A 78 8.42 -13.58 4.47
C ASP A 78 7.66 -12.34 3.97
N PHE A 79 7.55 -11.30 4.81
CA PHE A 79 6.83 -10.07 4.50
C PHE A 79 7.77 -8.86 4.52
N LEU A 80 7.38 -7.80 3.81
CA LEU A 80 7.82 -6.45 4.12
C LEU A 80 6.80 -5.81 5.06
N ALA A 81 7.27 -5.07 6.06
CA ALA A 81 6.46 -4.46 7.08
C ALA A 81 6.79 -2.98 7.26
N VAL A 82 5.79 -2.21 7.69
CA VAL A 82 5.96 -0.84 8.18
C VAL A 82 5.02 -0.58 9.34
N LYS A 83 5.47 0.25 10.29
CA LYS A 83 4.61 0.79 11.34
C LYS A 83 3.85 1.99 10.78
N LEU A 84 2.53 1.92 10.85
CA LEU A 84 1.66 2.90 10.21
C LEU A 84 1.85 4.33 10.75
N LYS A 85 1.99 4.48 12.08
CA LYS A 85 2.23 5.78 12.71
C LYS A 85 3.61 6.38 12.39
N GLU A 86 4.59 5.54 12.05
CA GLU A 86 5.94 6.01 11.69
C GLU A 86 6.00 6.39 10.21
N PHE A 87 5.21 5.73 9.35
CA PHE A 87 5.17 5.98 7.91
C PHE A 87 4.74 7.43 7.53
N PHE A 88 3.88 8.07 8.32
CA PHE A 88 3.38 9.43 8.06
C PHE A 88 4.05 10.53 8.92
N ARG A 89 5.05 10.17 9.74
CA ARG A 89 5.86 11.17 10.44
C ARG A 89 6.96 11.62 9.49
N GLU A 90 6.70 12.71 8.77
CA GLU A 90 7.73 13.46 8.02
C GLU A 90 8.82 14.01 8.96
#